data_AF-A0AAV2MB08-F1
#
_entry.id   AF-A0AAV2MB08-F1
#
_cell.length_a   1.000
_cell.length_b   1.000
_cell.length_c   1.000
_cell.angle_alpha   90.00
_cell.angle_beta   90.00
_cell.angle_gamma   90.00
#
_symmetry.space_group_name_H-M   'P 1'
#
loop_
_entity.id
_entity.type
_entity.pdbx_description
1 polymer ?
#
loop_
_entity_poly.entity_id
_entity_poly.type
_entity_poly.pdbx_seq_one_letter_code
_entity_poly.pdbx_strand_id
1 'polypeptide(L)'
;MEYLEGQSRRNNLVFEGVLESQGESWADAEAKVKKILTEKLQLPPTVELERVHRVGRPDGERSRPRPIVAKLLRWKDRDTILHRAKQLKGTNIYINEDYTDAVKRKRKELMPELRAARERGEIAFLRYDKLIVHPRTTSTPNQGR
;
A
#
# COMPACT_ATOMS: atom_id res chain seq x y z
N MET A 1 17.26 16.09 3.49
CA MET A 1 16.86 15.01 4.41
C MET A 1 15.73 14.15 3.84
N GLU A 2 14.66 14.74 3.31
CA GLU A 2 13.53 13.98 2.74
C GLU A 2 13.92 12.99 1.62
N TYR A 3 14.81 13.38 0.70
CA TYR A 3 15.28 12.47 -0.36
C TYR A 3 15.92 11.18 0.19
N LEU A 4 16.79 11.30 1.19
CA LEU A 4 17.48 10.15 1.79
C LEU A 4 16.49 9.25 2.53
N GLU A 5 15.54 9.84 3.24
CA GLU A 5 14.47 9.09 3.90
C GLU A 5 13.57 8.38 2.88
N GLY A 6 13.20 9.05 1.78
CA GLY A 6 12.44 8.44 0.70
C GLY A 6 13.18 7.25 0.07
N GLN A 7 14.49 7.37 -0.14
CA GLN A 7 15.30 6.26 -0.65
C GLN A 7 15.35 5.08 0.32
N SER A 8 15.48 5.33 1.63
CA SER A 8 15.53 4.26 2.63
C SER A 8 14.21 3.49 2.75
N ARG A 9 13.08 4.17 2.50
CA ARG A 9 11.71 3.60 2.54
C ARG A 9 11.21 3.06 1.20
N ARG A 10 11.88 3.33 0.07
CA ARG A 10 11.38 2.98 -1.27
C ARG A 10 11.01 1.50 -1.43
N ASN A 11 11.74 0.61 -0.75
CA ASN A 11 11.50 -0.83 -0.80
C ASN A 11 10.60 -1.37 0.32
N ASN A 12 9.99 -0.48 1.08
CA ASN A 12 9.09 -0.83 2.16
C ASN A 12 7.63 -0.79 1.69
N LEU A 13 6.83 -1.66 2.28
CA LEU A 13 5.38 -1.68 2.18
C LEU A 13 4.77 -1.61 3.58
N VAL A 14 3.64 -0.91 3.67
CA VAL A 14 2.84 -0.79 4.89
C VAL A 14 1.61 -1.65 4.76
N PHE A 15 1.44 -2.60 5.67
CA PHE A 15 0.28 -3.48 5.78
C PHE A 15 -0.61 -2.98 6.91
N GLU A 16 -1.85 -2.67 6.59
CA GLU A 16 -2.86 -2.17 7.54
C GLU A 16 -4.02 -3.16 7.65
N GLY A 17 -4.69 -3.17 8.82
CA GLY A 17 -5.83 -4.07 9.06
C GLY A 17 -5.45 -5.51 9.44
N VAL A 18 -4.16 -5.82 9.58
CA VAL A 18 -3.69 -7.13 10.02
C VAL A 18 -3.86 -7.26 11.54
N LEU A 19 -4.70 -8.19 12.00
CA LEU A 19 -4.97 -8.37 13.44
C LEU A 19 -3.69 -8.66 14.23
N GLU A 20 -3.59 -8.05 15.41
CA GLU A 20 -2.49 -8.28 16.36
C GLU A 20 -2.77 -9.51 17.23
N SER A 21 -1.69 -10.16 17.67
CA SER A 21 -1.75 -11.20 18.71
C SER A 21 -1.17 -10.63 20.00
N GLN A 22 -1.64 -11.11 21.15
CA GLN A 22 -1.01 -10.78 22.44
C GLN A 22 0.43 -11.30 22.45
N GLY A 23 1.38 -10.45 22.83
CA GLY A 23 2.80 -10.82 22.85
C GLY A 23 3.42 -11.05 21.47
N GLU A 24 2.83 -10.51 20.39
CA GLU A 24 3.30 -10.70 19.02
C GLU A 24 4.79 -10.33 18.85
N SER A 25 5.59 -11.29 18.40
CA SER A 25 7.00 -11.09 18.06
C SER A 25 7.18 -10.58 16.62
N TRP A 26 8.41 -10.20 16.26
CA TRP A 26 8.73 -9.85 14.87
C TRP A 26 8.55 -11.03 13.91
N ALA A 27 8.85 -12.25 14.36
CA ALA A 27 8.65 -13.46 13.57
C ALA A 27 7.16 -13.74 13.31
N ASP A 28 6.29 -13.47 14.28
CA ASP A 28 4.84 -13.60 14.12
C ASP A 28 4.29 -12.58 13.12
N ALA A 29 4.75 -11.33 13.20
CA ALA A 29 4.39 -10.30 12.23
C ALA A 29 4.85 -10.67 10.80
N GLU A 30 6.08 -11.20 10.66
CA GLU A 30 6.59 -11.70 9.39
C GLU A 30 5.76 -12.87 8.84
N ALA A 31 5.41 -13.84 9.69
CA ALA A 31 4.57 -14.97 9.32
C ALA A 31 3.20 -14.52 8.82
N LYS A 32 2.58 -13.52 9.48
CA LYS A 32 1.32 -12.90 9.02
C LYS A 32 1.46 -12.23 7.65
N VAL A 33 2.54 -11.49 7.43
CA VAL A 33 2.81 -10.89 6.11
C VAL A 33 2.97 -11.99 5.05
N LYS A 34 3.82 -13.00 5.28
CA LYS A 34 4.03 -14.12 4.36
C LYS A 34 2.72 -14.84 4.03
N LYS A 35 1.87 -15.09 5.02
CA LYS A 35 0.53 -15.67 4.84
C LYS A 35 -0.36 -14.83 3.94
N ILE A 36 -0.37 -13.51 4.10
CA ILE A 36 -1.12 -12.61 3.21
C ILE A 36 -0.57 -12.70 1.77
N LEU A 37 0.75 -12.68 1.61
CA LEU A 37 1.38 -12.76 0.29
C LEU A 37 1.03 -14.07 -0.44
N THR A 38 1.08 -15.20 0.26
CA THR A 38 0.80 -16.52 -0.34
C THR A 38 -0.69 -16.77 -0.54
N GLU A 39 -1.51 -16.59 0.51
CA GLU A 39 -2.93 -16.99 0.46
C GLU A 39 -3.83 -15.95 -0.21
N LYS A 40 -3.56 -14.65 -0.01
CA LYS A 40 -4.42 -13.58 -0.52
C LYS A 40 -3.94 -13.01 -1.84
N LEU A 41 -2.61 -12.96 -2.05
CA LEU A 41 -2.03 -12.43 -3.29
C LEU A 41 -1.50 -13.51 -4.24
N GLN A 42 -1.54 -14.79 -3.84
CA GLN A 42 -1.09 -15.93 -4.65
C GLN A 42 0.35 -15.75 -5.17
N LEU A 43 1.22 -15.22 -4.30
CA LEU A 43 2.65 -15.05 -4.58
C LEU A 43 3.44 -16.26 -4.07
N PRO A 44 4.59 -16.57 -4.68
CA PRO A 44 5.41 -17.67 -4.23
C PRO A 44 5.94 -17.42 -2.81
N PRO A 45 6.15 -18.49 -2.01
CA PRO A 45 6.70 -18.36 -0.66
C PRO A 45 8.16 -17.87 -0.65
N THR A 46 8.80 -17.80 -1.82
CA THR A 46 10.18 -17.34 -2.02
C THR A 46 10.33 -15.82 -1.96
N VAL A 47 9.26 -15.05 -1.73
CA VAL A 47 9.39 -13.59 -1.54
C VAL A 47 10.22 -13.31 -0.28
N GLU A 48 11.33 -12.61 -0.47
CA GLU A 48 12.31 -12.33 0.57
C GLU A 48 12.00 -11.00 1.28
N LEU A 49 11.84 -11.07 2.61
CA LEU A 49 11.62 -9.92 3.48
C LEU A 49 12.92 -9.67 4.27
N GLU A 50 13.48 -8.47 4.13
CA GLU A 50 14.70 -8.06 4.86
C GLU A 50 14.38 -7.79 6.33
N ARG A 51 13.23 -7.13 6.59
CA ARG A 51 12.79 -6.79 7.94
C ARG A 51 11.29 -6.60 8.00
N VAL A 52 10.65 -7.11 9.05
CA VAL A 52 9.23 -6.92 9.31
C VAL A 52 9.01 -6.55 10.77
N HIS A 53 8.20 -5.52 11.02
CA HIS A 53 7.86 -5.10 12.38
C HIS A 53 6.57 -4.26 12.42
N ARG A 54 5.88 -4.27 13.56
CA ARG A 54 4.78 -3.34 13.85
C ARG A 54 5.33 -1.94 14.10
N VAL A 55 4.59 -0.92 13.68
CA VAL A 55 4.93 0.49 13.92
C VAL A 55 3.86 1.16 14.79
N GLY A 56 4.30 1.99 15.73
CA GLY A 56 3.45 2.69 16.67
C GLY A 56 3.34 2.02 18.03
N ARG A 57 2.78 2.75 18.99
CA ARG A 57 2.64 2.30 20.38
C ARG A 57 1.63 1.17 20.47
N PRO A 58 1.97 0.03 21.12
CA PRO A 58 0.99 -0.96 21.53
C PRO A 58 0.01 -0.25 22.46
N ASP A 59 -1.26 -0.24 22.10
CA ASP A 59 -2.29 0.43 22.86
C ASP A 59 -3.50 -0.50 22.88
N GLY A 60 -3.80 -1.01 24.07
CA GLY A 60 -4.89 -1.97 24.30
C GLY A 60 -6.27 -1.38 24.04
N GLU A 61 -6.38 -0.05 23.92
CA GLU A 61 -7.64 0.65 23.64
C GLU A 61 -7.82 1.02 22.16
N ARG A 62 -6.81 0.77 21.31
CA ARG A 62 -6.93 1.07 19.88
C ARG A 62 -7.97 0.16 19.23
N SER A 63 -8.99 0.79 18.64
CA SER A 63 -9.97 0.12 17.78
C SER A 63 -9.36 -0.45 16.50
N ARG A 64 -8.12 -0.09 16.14
CA ARG A 64 -7.45 -0.51 14.91
C ARG A 64 -6.08 -1.11 15.19
N PRO A 65 -5.76 -2.29 14.60
CA PRO A 65 -4.43 -2.87 14.67
C PRO A 65 -3.36 -1.91 14.17
N ARG A 66 -2.18 -1.93 14.80
CA ARG A 66 -1.00 -1.20 14.35
C ARG A 66 -0.58 -1.66 12.94
N PRO A 67 -0.10 -0.76 12.07
CA PRO A 67 0.44 -1.16 10.79
C PRO A 67 1.71 -2.02 10.95
N ILE A 68 1.93 -2.93 10.01
CA ILE A 68 3.21 -3.63 9.84
C ILE A 68 3.97 -2.94 8.71
N VAL A 69 5.24 -2.59 8.95
CA VAL A 69 6.17 -2.19 7.89
C VAL A 69 7.04 -3.40 7.54
N ALA A 70 7.00 -3.79 6.27
CA ALA A 70 7.85 -4.83 5.73
C ALA A 70 8.79 -4.22 4.68
N LYS A 71 10.09 -4.39 4.90
CA LYS A 71 11.13 -4.07 3.93
C LYS A 71 11.44 -5.31 3.09
N LEU A 72 11.36 -5.17 1.78
CA LEU A 72 11.57 -6.27 0.86
C LEU A 72 13.04 -6.27 0.43
N LEU A 73 13.56 -7.44 0.07
CA LEU A 73 14.92 -7.53 -0.46
C LEU A 73 14.97 -7.06 -1.92
N ARG A 74 13.95 -7.43 -2.72
CA ARG A 74 13.90 -7.18 -4.15
C ARG A 74 12.83 -6.15 -4.50
N TRP A 75 13.22 -5.10 -5.21
CA TRP A 75 12.29 -4.07 -5.68
C TRP A 75 11.20 -4.61 -6.62
N LYS A 76 11.50 -5.64 -7.40
CA LYS A 76 10.52 -6.28 -8.30
C LYS A 76 9.39 -6.98 -7.51
N ASP A 77 9.71 -7.58 -6.37
CA ASP A 77 8.70 -8.22 -5.51
C ASP A 77 7.79 -7.15 -4.91
N ARG A 78 8.38 -6.03 -4.49
CA ARG A 78 7.64 -4.86 -3.97
C ARG A 78 6.61 -4.35 -4.96
N ASP A 79 7.04 -4.13 -6.20
CA ASP A 79 6.16 -3.66 -7.27
C ASP A 79 5.05 -4.67 -7.59
N THR A 80 5.41 -5.96 -7.65
CA THR A 80 4.45 -7.05 -7.87
C THR A 80 3.39 -7.11 -6.77
N ILE A 81 3.78 -6.98 -5.50
CA ILE A 81 2.86 -6.98 -4.36
C ILE A 81 1.87 -5.83 -4.47
N LEU A 82 2.33 -4.62 -4.76
CA LEU A 82 1.44 -3.46 -4.92
C LEU A 82 0.47 -3.63 -6.09
N HIS A 83 0.94 -4.17 -7.21
CA HIS A 83 0.07 -4.46 -8.35
C HIS A 83 -1.05 -5.44 -7.97
N ARG A 84 -0.75 -6.45 -7.14
CA ARG A 84 -1.72 -7.44 -6.67
C ARG A 84 -2.56 -6.99 -5.49
N ALA A 85 -2.18 -5.94 -4.75
CA ALA A 85 -2.89 -5.46 -3.57
C ALA A 85 -4.38 -5.16 -3.83
N LYS A 86 -4.78 -4.85 -5.07
CA LYS A 86 -6.18 -4.72 -5.49
C LYS A 86 -7.06 -5.96 -5.19
N GLN A 87 -6.46 -7.14 -5.09
CA GLN A 87 -7.14 -8.41 -4.74
C GLN A 87 -7.63 -8.43 -3.28
N LEU A 88 -7.11 -7.54 -2.43
CA LEU A 88 -7.50 -7.44 -1.02
C LEU A 88 -8.80 -6.65 -0.81
N LYS A 89 -9.41 -6.14 -1.89
CA LYS A 89 -10.68 -5.40 -1.80
C LYS A 89 -11.74 -6.24 -1.09
N GLY A 90 -12.32 -5.68 -0.02
CA GLY A 90 -13.32 -6.37 0.81
C GLY A 90 -12.77 -7.18 1.99
N THR A 91 -11.45 -7.33 2.12
CA THR A 91 -10.83 -8.09 3.23
C THR A 91 -10.50 -7.25 4.47
N ASN A 92 -10.71 -5.92 4.40
CA ASN A 92 -10.25 -4.93 5.39
C ASN A 92 -8.72 -4.90 5.61
N ILE A 93 -7.95 -5.56 4.75
CA ILE A 93 -6.49 -5.48 4.70
C ILE A 93 -6.09 -4.55 3.55
N TYR A 94 -5.14 -3.67 3.82
CA TYR A 94 -4.62 -2.72 2.84
C TYR A 94 -3.10 -2.82 2.78
N ILE A 95 -2.55 -2.71 1.57
CA ILE A 95 -1.11 -2.66 1.34
C ILE A 95 -0.80 -1.38 0.58
N ASN A 96 0.05 -0.54 1.16
CA ASN A 96 0.41 0.76 0.65
C ASN A 96 1.93 0.95 0.63
N GLU A 97 2.39 1.94 -0.11
CA GLU A 97 3.79 2.36 -0.08
C GLU A 97 4.13 3.07 1.25
N ASP A 98 5.34 2.84 1.78
CA ASP A 98 5.83 3.55 2.96
C ASP A 98 6.41 4.91 2.58
N TYR A 99 5.54 5.90 2.45
CA TYR A 99 5.97 7.26 2.15
C TYR A 99 6.47 8.02 3.39
N THR A 100 7.32 9.01 3.15
CA THR A 100 7.71 10.00 4.16
C THR A 100 6.48 10.80 4.61
N ASP A 101 6.57 11.43 5.79
CA ASP A 101 5.46 12.20 6.33
C ASP A 101 5.13 13.44 5.48
N ALA A 102 6.14 14.04 4.83
CA ALA A 102 5.95 15.13 3.89
C ALA A 102 5.15 14.70 2.65
N VAL A 103 5.47 13.54 2.05
CA VAL A 103 4.68 12.98 0.95
C VAL A 103 3.28 12.60 1.43
N LYS A 104 3.12 11.97 2.60
CA LYS A 104 1.80 11.65 3.17
C LYS A 104 0.93 12.90 3.34
N ARG A 105 1.52 13.99 3.86
CA ARG A 105 0.84 15.29 3.99
C ARG A 105 0.40 15.83 2.63
N LYS A 106 1.29 15.82 1.64
CA LYS A 106 0.94 16.30 0.29
C LYS A 106 -0.18 15.48 -0.35
N ARG A 107 -0.14 14.15 -0.19
CA ARG A 107 -1.21 13.26 -0.65
C ARG A 107 -2.55 13.56 0.02
N LYS A 108 -2.54 13.90 1.32
CA LYS A 108 -3.75 14.31 2.06
C LYS A 108 -4.33 15.62 1.51
N GLU A 109 -3.48 16.60 1.20
CA GLU A 109 -3.89 17.86 0.57
C GLU A 109 -4.53 17.65 -0.81
N LEU A 110 -4.05 16.66 -1.58
CA LEU A 110 -4.58 16.34 -2.91
C LEU A 110 -5.86 15.48 -2.89
N MET A 111 -6.31 15.00 -1.72
CA MET A 111 -7.51 14.15 -1.63
C MET A 111 -8.81 14.81 -2.08
N PRO A 112 -9.11 16.06 -1.73
CA PRO A 112 -10.32 16.73 -2.21
C PRO A 112 -10.35 16.82 -3.74
N GLU A 113 -9.24 17.21 -4.36
CA GLU A 113 -9.14 17.35 -5.82
C GLU A 113 -9.24 15.98 -6.54
N LEU A 114 -8.60 14.95 -5.99
CA LEU A 114 -8.74 13.57 -6.48
C LEU A 114 -10.20 13.13 -6.49
N ARG A 115 -10.94 13.40 -5.39
CA ARG A 115 -12.36 13.02 -5.26
C ARG A 115 -13.21 13.79 -6.25
N ALA A 116 -13.03 15.10 -6.35
CA ALA A 116 -13.75 15.94 -7.30
C ALA A 116 -13.53 15.50 -8.77
N ALA A 117 -12.31 15.13 -9.15
CA ALA A 117 -12.03 14.59 -10.48
C ALA A 117 -12.76 13.27 -10.76
N ARG A 118 -12.78 12.36 -9.77
CA ARG A 118 -13.52 11.09 -9.89
C ARG A 118 -15.03 11.30 -9.95
N GLU A 119 -15.57 12.27 -9.21
CA GLU A 119 -16.99 12.63 -9.24
C GLU A 119 -17.41 13.19 -10.61
N ARG A 120 -16.50 13.90 -11.30
CA ARG A 120 -16.69 14.32 -12.70
C ARG A 120 -16.59 13.17 -13.71
N GLY A 121 -16.28 11.95 -13.27
CA GLY A 121 -16.10 10.78 -14.13
C GLY A 121 -14.74 10.72 -14.83
N GLU A 122 -13.75 11.48 -14.37
CA GLU A 122 -12.38 11.44 -14.87
C GLU A 122 -11.61 10.28 -14.24
N ILE A 123 -10.60 9.77 -14.96
CA ILE A 123 -9.69 8.77 -14.39
C ILE A 123 -8.63 9.53 -13.59
N ALA A 124 -8.75 9.52 -12.27
CA ALA A 124 -7.81 10.21 -11.39
C ALA A 124 -7.16 9.29 -10.34
N PHE A 125 -5.85 9.44 -10.13
CA PHE A 125 -5.07 8.71 -9.13
C PHE A 125 -3.85 9.51 -8.67
N LEU A 126 -3.33 9.19 -7.48
CA LEU A 126 -2.08 9.76 -6.99
C LEU A 126 -0.89 8.88 -7.38
N ARG A 127 0.18 9.51 -7.86
CA ARG A 127 1.49 8.88 -8.03
C ARG A 127 2.51 9.67 -7.21
N TYR A 128 3.11 9.02 -6.22
CA TYR A 128 3.97 9.69 -5.24
C TYR A 128 3.23 10.88 -4.58
N ASP A 129 3.70 12.10 -4.78
CA ASP A 129 3.16 13.36 -4.27
C ASP A 129 2.36 14.16 -5.31
N LYS A 130 2.01 13.55 -6.45
CA LYS A 130 1.31 14.21 -7.56
C LYS A 130 -0.05 13.59 -7.82
N LEU A 131 -1.01 14.44 -8.19
CA LEU A 131 -2.29 14.02 -8.76
C LEU A 131 -2.16 13.90 -10.28
N ILE A 132 -2.60 12.76 -10.81
CA ILE A 132 -2.70 12.49 -12.24
C ILE A 132 -4.18 12.40 -12.58
N VAL A 133 -4.63 13.18 -13.56
CA VAL A 133 -6.01 13.19 -14.08
C VAL A 133 -5.94 12.95 -15.58
N HIS A 134 -6.70 11.96 -16.04
CA HIS A 134 -6.94 11.74 -17.46
C HIS A 134 -8.40 12.05 -17.79
N PRO A 135 -8.66 12.80 -18.87
CA PRO A 135 -10.02 13.04 -19.34
C PRO A 135 -10.66 11.70 -19.71
N ARG A 136 -11.98 11.62 -19.55
CA ARG A 136 -12.75 10.44 -19.94
C ARG A 136 -12.56 10.19 -21.43
N THR A 137 -11.87 9.13 -21.81
CA THR A 137 -11.83 8.67 -23.19
C THR A 137 -13.23 8.19 -23.56
N THR A 138 -13.96 8.98 -24.33
CA THR A 138 -15.09 8.47 -25.10
C THR A 138 -14.52 7.50 -26.12
N SER A 139 -14.55 6.20 -25.83
CA SER A 139 -14.43 5.19 -26.88
C SER A 139 -15.58 5.44 -27.87
N THR A 140 -15.29 6.08 -28.99
CA THR A 140 -16.19 6.08 -30.15
C THR A 140 -16.46 4.60 -30.46
N PRO A 141 -17.72 4.16 -30.59
CA PRO A 141 -17.98 2.80 -31.04
C PRO A 141 -17.31 2.66 -32.40
N ASN A 142 -16.45 1.65 -32.51
CA ASN A 142 -15.79 1.26 -33.74
C ASN A 142 -16.90 0.91 -34.75
N GLN A 143 -17.27 1.84 -35.63
CA GLN A 143 -18.09 1.54 -36.79
C GLN A 143 -17.20 0.73 -37.74
N GLY A 144 -17.64 -0.49 -38.01
CA GLY A 144 -16.84 -1.52 -38.66
C GLY A 144 -16.28 -1.14 -40.02
N ARG A 145 -15.23 -1.87 -40.38
CA ARG A 145 -14.99 -2.39 -41.72
C ARG A 145 -14.54 -3.83 -41.60
#